data_AF-A0A7S2A0Z0-F1
#
_entry.id   AF-A0A7S2A0Z0-F1
#
_cell.length_a   1.000
_cell.length_b   1.000
_cell.length_c   1.000
_cell.angle_alpha   90.00
_cell.angle_beta   90.00
_cell.angle_gamma   90.00
#
_symmetry.space_group_name_H-M   'P 1'
#
loop_
_entity.id
_entity.type
_entity.pdbx_description
1 polymer ?
#
loop_
_entity_poly.entity_id
_entity_poly.type
_entity_poly.pdbx_seq_one_letter_code
_entity_poly.pdbx_strand_id
1 'polypeptide(L)'
;GDGRRAKVQRSSSMPTSFASFNEPEHHTIDRHAVREVICRKCYVKQSSKTNNCVNCGVQFGEYHCAICNLWMDSTERPYHCADCGFCRVGGAENFRHCHDCGM
;
A
#
# COMPACT_ATOMS: atom_id res chain seq x y z
N GLY A 1 -26.76 20.12 -7.88
CA GLY A 1 -26.68 18.75 -7.34
C GLY A 1 -25.26 18.29 -7.56
N ASP A 2 -24.45 18.28 -6.50
CA ASP A 2 -23.02 17.98 -6.61
C ASP A 2 -22.65 16.94 -5.56
N GLY A 3 -22.51 15.70 -6.03
CA GLY A 3 -22.28 14.52 -5.20
C GLY A 3 -20.81 14.44 -4.79
N ARG A 4 -20.50 14.90 -3.58
CA ARG A 4 -19.23 14.60 -2.91
C ARG A 4 -19.14 13.08 -2.72
N ARG A 5 -18.29 12.40 -3.49
CA ARG A 5 -17.89 11.02 -3.25
C ARG A 5 -17.32 10.91 -1.83
N ALA A 6 -17.99 10.16 -0.97
CA ALA A 6 -17.52 9.85 0.37
C ALA A 6 -16.20 9.05 0.28
N LYS A 7 -15.17 9.50 0.99
CA LYS A 7 -13.92 8.73 1.17
C LYS A 7 -14.24 7.48 1.98
N VAL A 8 -14.32 6.33 1.33
CA VAL A 8 -14.48 5.03 1.99
C VAL A 8 -13.23 4.74 2.82
N GLN A 9 -13.38 4.75 4.15
CA GLN A 9 -12.35 4.32 5.09
C GLN A 9 -12.14 2.81 4.93
N ARG A 10 -10.96 2.40 4.46
CA ARG A 10 -10.62 1.02 4.05
C ARG A 10 -10.40 0.05 5.24
N SER A 11 -10.81 0.41 6.45
CA SER A 11 -10.50 -0.31 7.69
C SER A 11 -11.55 -1.34 8.13
N SER A 12 -12.73 -1.38 7.51
CA SER A 12 -13.84 -2.20 8.02
C SER A 12 -14.03 -3.50 7.24
N SER A 13 -13.22 -4.52 7.54
CA SER A 13 -13.48 -5.91 7.10
C SER A 13 -13.41 -6.93 8.25
N MET A 14 -13.29 -6.48 9.50
CA MET A 14 -13.29 -7.36 10.67
C MET A 14 -14.74 -7.59 11.18
N PRO A 15 -15.10 -8.81 11.62
CA PRO A 15 -16.42 -9.13 12.15
C PRO A 15 -16.77 -8.29 13.38
N THR A 16 -18.04 -7.89 13.50
CA THR A 16 -18.60 -7.05 14.58
C THR A 16 -18.60 -7.68 15.97
N SER A 17 -18.23 -8.96 16.11
CA SER A 17 -18.13 -9.63 17.42
C SER A 17 -16.88 -9.24 18.21
N PHE A 18 -15.92 -8.54 17.61
CA PHE A 18 -14.70 -8.04 18.25
C PHE A 18 -14.81 -6.53 18.59
N ALA A 19 -15.99 -6.07 19.00
CA ALA A 19 -16.26 -4.65 19.31
C ALA A 19 -16.31 -4.37 20.83
N SER A 20 -15.38 -4.95 21.57
CA SER A 20 -14.83 -4.25 22.74
C SER A 20 -13.43 -3.77 22.34
N PHE A 21 -12.86 -2.84 23.11
CA PHE A 21 -11.53 -2.23 22.98
C PHE A 21 -11.52 -0.80 22.43
N ASN A 22 -10.79 0.02 23.19
CA ASN A 22 -10.46 1.43 22.97
C ASN A 22 -10.20 1.76 21.50
N GLU A 23 -10.44 3.03 21.13
CA GLU A 23 -9.97 3.55 19.83
C GLU A 23 -8.53 3.07 19.60
N PRO A 24 -8.26 2.40 18.47
CA PRO A 24 -6.92 1.88 18.21
C PRO A 24 -5.99 3.08 18.20
N GLU A 25 -5.09 3.15 19.18
CA GLU A 25 -4.01 4.12 19.16
C GLU A 25 -3.31 3.97 17.80
N HIS A 26 -3.22 5.08 17.08
CA HIS A 26 -2.51 5.18 15.82
C HIS A 26 -1.01 4.96 16.09
N HIS A 27 -0.61 3.71 16.22
CA HIS A 27 0.79 3.34 16.31
C HIS A 27 1.44 3.50 14.94
N THR A 28 2.62 4.11 14.92
CA THR A 28 3.39 4.32 13.71
C THR A 28 4.00 2.98 13.29
N ILE A 29 3.70 2.53 12.07
CA ILE A 29 4.30 1.33 11.49
C ILE A 29 5.39 1.77 10.50
N ASP A 30 6.61 1.26 10.68
CA ASP A 30 7.65 1.37 9.66
C ASP A 30 7.37 0.36 8.54
N ARG A 31 6.85 0.89 7.43
CA ARG A 31 6.53 0.08 6.25
C ARG A 31 7.77 -0.57 5.63
N HIS A 32 8.98 -0.01 5.79
CA HIS A 32 10.19 -0.58 5.22
C HIS A 32 10.68 -1.81 6.00
N ALA A 33 10.30 -1.93 7.28
CA ALA A 33 10.61 -3.09 8.11
C ALA A 33 9.75 -4.32 7.82
N VAL A 34 8.66 -4.19 7.03
CA VAL A 34 7.78 -5.31 6.70
C VAL A 34 8.50 -6.33 5.80
N ARG A 35 8.63 -7.57 6.27
CA ARG A 35 9.28 -8.67 5.54
C ARG A 35 8.31 -9.71 4.98
N GLU A 36 7.10 -9.76 5.54
CA GLU A 36 6.10 -10.78 5.22
C GLU A 36 4.72 -10.15 5.09
N VAL A 37 3.89 -10.78 4.26
CA VAL A 37 2.48 -10.45 4.05
C VAL A 37 1.65 -11.73 4.07
N ILE A 38 0.35 -11.61 4.35
CA ILE A 38 -0.59 -12.73 4.35
C ILE A 38 -1.60 -12.51 3.23
N CYS A 39 -1.78 -13.53 2.38
CA CYS A 39 -2.81 -13.50 1.36
C CYS A 39 -4.21 -13.47 2.00
N ARG A 40 -5.04 -12.48 1.68
CA ARG A 40 -6.41 -12.41 2.22
C ARG A 40 -7.38 -13.44 1.63
N LYS A 41 -7.03 -14.11 0.53
CA LYS A 41 -7.88 -15.13 -0.11
C LYS A 41 -7.66 -16.53 0.47
N CYS A 42 -6.41 -16.91 0.72
CA CYS A 42 -6.07 -18.27 1.17
C CYS A 42 -5.16 -18.32 2.41
N TYR A 43 -4.91 -17.18 3.05
CA TYR A 43 -4.19 -17.04 4.33
C TYR A 43 -2.75 -17.57 4.36
N VAL A 44 -2.14 -17.84 3.21
CA VAL A 44 -0.72 -18.19 3.16
C VAL A 44 0.12 -16.96 3.52
N LYS A 45 1.09 -17.16 4.42
CA LYS A 45 2.12 -16.17 4.74
C LYS A 45 3.26 -16.31 3.74
N GLN A 46 3.75 -15.17 3.23
CA GLN A 46 4.79 -15.14 2.21
C GLN A 46 5.61 -13.84 2.28
N SER A 47 6.72 -13.80 1.56
CA SER A 47 7.58 -12.62 1.47
C SER A 47 6.85 -11.39 0.95
N SER A 48 7.05 -10.24 1.58
CA SER A 48 6.54 -8.93 1.15
C SER A 48 7.13 -8.45 -0.19
N LYS A 49 8.18 -9.12 -0.68
CA LYS A 49 8.78 -8.86 -1.99
C LYS A 49 8.00 -9.46 -3.16
N THR A 50 6.86 -10.10 -2.91
CA THR A 50 6.04 -10.75 -3.94
C THR A 50 4.75 -9.97 -4.23
N ASN A 51 4.32 -9.94 -5.49
CA ASN A 51 3.03 -9.34 -5.88
C ASN A 51 1.91 -10.38 -6.05
N ASN A 52 2.26 -11.65 -6.22
CA ASN A 52 1.29 -12.73 -6.40
C ASN A 52 1.36 -13.68 -5.22
N CYS A 53 0.21 -14.18 -4.80
CA CYS A 53 0.13 -15.22 -3.80
C CYS A 53 0.88 -16.47 -4.27
N VAL A 54 1.84 -16.96 -3.48
CA VAL A 54 2.67 -18.12 -3.84
C VAL A 54 1.86 -19.43 -3.85
N ASN A 55 0.67 -19.43 -3.25
CA ASN A 55 -0.21 -20.59 -3.22
C ASN A 55 -1.37 -20.50 -4.24
N CYS A 56 -2.19 -19.44 -4.17
CA CYS A 56 -3.40 -19.33 -4.99
C CYS A 56 -3.27 -18.42 -6.22
N GLY A 57 -2.08 -17.83 -6.46
CA GLY A 57 -1.78 -17.02 -7.64
C GLY A 57 -2.41 -15.63 -7.70
N VAL A 58 -3.31 -15.28 -6.76
CA VAL A 58 -3.99 -13.97 -6.78
C VAL A 58 -2.98 -12.83 -6.72
N GLN A 59 -3.15 -11.83 -7.59
CA GLN A 59 -2.34 -10.61 -7.60
C GLN A 59 -2.82 -9.64 -6.52
N PHE A 60 -1.90 -9.04 -5.76
CA PHE A 60 -2.21 -8.13 -4.67
C PHE A 60 -2.43 -6.69 -5.12
N GLY A 61 -1.70 -6.24 -6.15
CA GLY A 61 -1.89 -4.96 -6.80
C GLY A 61 -1.33 -4.96 -8.23
N GLU A 62 -1.81 -4.05 -9.07
CA GLU A 62 -1.29 -3.90 -10.44
C GLU A 62 0.14 -3.32 -10.40
N TYR A 63 0.39 -2.40 -9.47
CA TYR A 63 1.71 -1.91 -9.12
C TYR A 63 2.16 -2.48 -7.78
N HIS A 64 3.42 -2.94 -7.73
CA HIS A 64 4.08 -3.39 -6.51
C HIS A 64 5.47 -2.78 -6.39
N CYS A 65 5.74 -2.15 -5.26
CA CYS A 65 7.08 -1.69 -4.88
C CYS A 65 7.59 -2.50 -3.70
N ALA A 66 8.56 -3.38 -3.95
CA ALA A 66 9.19 -4.21 -2.93
C ALA A 66 10.08 -3.42 -1.95
N ILE A 67 10.47 -2.18 -2.29
CA ILE A 67 11.25 -1.30 -1.42
C ILE A 67 10.33 -0.67 -0.36
N CYS A 68 9.21 -0.11 -0.81
CA CYS A 68 8.27 0.60 0.05
C CYS A 68 7.21 -0.31 0.70
N ASN A 69 7.17 -1.60 0.34
CA ASN A 69 6.08 -2.51 0.66
C ASN A 69 4.70 -1.93 0.30
N LEU A 70 4.56 -1.49 -0.95
CA LEU A 70 3.35 -0.83 -1.46
C LEU A 70 2.72 -1.66 -2.58
N TRP A 71 1.42 -1.95 -2.44
CA TRP A 71 0.57 -2.56 -3.45
C TRP A 71 -0.59 -1.63 -3.76
N MET A 72 -0.78 -1.28 -5.03
CA MET A 72 -1.85 -0.39 -5.45
C MET A 72 -2.24 -0.61 -6.91
N ASP A 73 -3.30 0.08 -7.30
CA ASP A 73 -3.80 0.14 -8.68
C ASP A 73 -2.85 0.98 -9.56
N SER A 74 -2.77 0.67 -10.85
CA SER A 74 -1.88 1.37 -11.79
C SER A 74 -2.46 2.66 -12.38
N THR A 75 -3.76 2.92 -12.20
CA THR A 75 -4.48 4.10 -12.72
C THR A 75 -3.88 5.43 -12.28
N GLU A 76 -3.37 5.51 -11.05
CA GLU A 76 -2.69 6.71 -10.53
C GLU A 76 -1.24 6.83 -11.01
N ARG A 77 -0.78 5.91 -11.87
CA ARG A 77 0.57 5.88 -12.45
C ARG A 77 1.67 5.98 -11.38
N PRO A 78 1.66 5.09 -10.37
CA PRO A 78 2.65 5.09 -9.31
C PRO A 78 4.05 4.73 -9.81
N TYR A 79 5.06 5.30 -9.17
CA TYR A 79 6.48 4.99 -9.42
C TYR A 79 7.32 5.20 -8.17
N HIS A 80 8.43 4.45 -8.04
CA HIS A 80 9.40 4.65 -6.96
C HIS A 80 10.44 5.68 -7.38
N CYS A 81 10.63 6.73 -6.60
CA CYS A 81 11.73 7.67 -6.79
C CYS A 81 12.90 7.25 -5.90
N ALA A 82 14.01 6.80 -6.52
CA ALA A 82 15.17 6.31 -5.80
C ALA A 82 15.81 7.38 -4.90
N ASP A 83 15.90 8.62 -5.39
CA ASP A 83 16.48 9.74 -4.63
C ASP A 83 15.65 10.13 -3.41
N CYS A 84 14.33 9.98 -3.50
CA CYS A 84 13.42 10.29 -2.40
C CYS A 84 13.23 9.12 -1.43
N GLY A 85 13.46 7.88 -1.88
CA GLY A 85 13.22 6.67 -1.10
C GLY A 85 11.74 6.33 -0.87
N PHE A 86 10.80 6.96 -1.58
CA PHE A 86 9.37 6.68 -1.48
C PHE A 86 8.66 6.66 -2.84
N CYS A 87 7.48 6.02 -2.88
CA CYS A 87 6.65 5.99 -4.08
C CYS A 87 5.86 7.29 -4.26
N ARG A 88 5.81 7.80 -5.48
CA ARG A 88 4.99 8.92 -5.93
C ARG A 88 3.92 8.43 -6.92
N VAL A 89 2.94 9.29 -7.20
CA VAL A 89 1.86 9.04 -8.17
C VAL A 89 1.86 10.15 -9.23
N GLY A 90 1.23 9.89 -10.37
CA GLY A 90 1.12 10.84 -11.48
C GLY A 90 2.11 10.60 -12.63
N GLY A 91 2.88 9.51 -12.62
CA GLY A 91 3.83 9.14 -13.68
C GLY A 91 5.19 9.80 -13.55
N ALA A 92 6.26 9.00 -13.66
CA ALA A 92 7.64 9.46 -13.43
C ALA A 92 8.07 10.58 -14.38
N GLU A 93 7.52 10.63 -15.59
CA GLU A 93 7.87 11.62 -16.60
C GLU A 93 7.36 13.04 -16.27
N ASN A 94 6.39 13.16 -15.36
CA ASN A 94 5.81 14.44 -14.96
C ASN A 94 6.56 15.09 -13.78
N PHE A 95 7.57 14.41 -13.24
CA PHE A 95 8.31 14.88 -12.08
C PHE A 95 9.81 14.76 -12.31
N ARG A 96 10.55 15.67 -11.69
CA ARG A 96 12.00 15.63 -11.60
C ARG A 96 12.39 15.80 -10.16
N HIS A 97 13.38 15.04 -9.72
CA HIS A 97 14.03 15.27 -8.44
C HIS A 97 15.00 16.47 -8.56
N CYS A 98 14.86 17.44 -7.67
CA CYS A 98 15.75 18.56 -7.50
C CYS A 98 16.66 18.29 -6.29
N HIS A 99 17.94 18.00 -6.54
CA HIS A 99 18.90 17.73 -5.46
C HIS A 99 19.15 18.95 -4.57
N ASP A 100 19.05 20.16 -5.11
CA ASP A 100 19.22 21.41 -4.33
C ASP A 100 18.09 21.62 -3.33
N CYS A 101 16.88 21.18 -3.68
CA CYS A 101 15.69 21.29 -2.81
C CYS A 101 15.40 19.99 -2.03
N GLY A 102 16.02 18.87 -2.40
CA GLY A 102 15.74 17.55 -1.84
C GLY A 102 14.33 17.00 -2.17
N MET A 103 13.70 17.43 -3.28
CA MET A 103 12.31 17.08 -3.61
C MET A 103 12.05 16.86 -5.09
#